data_AF-A0A8H7RZ35-F1
#
_entry.id   AF-A0A8H7RZ35-F1
#
_cell.length_a   1.000
_cell.length_b   1.000
_cell.length_c   1.000
_cell.angle_alpha   90.00
_cell.angle_beta   90.00
_cell.angle_gamma   90.00
#
_symmetry.space_group_name_H-M   'P 1'
#
loop_
_entity.id
_entity.type
_entity.pdbx_description
1 polymer ?
#
loop_
_entity_poly.entity_id
_entity_poly.type
_entity_poly.pdbx_seq_one_letter_code
_entity_poly.pdbx_strand_id
1 'polypeptide(L)'
;MGLTEIFSSIFPTAYAEEEQPVEVVEEVVEEVVEEVAEEPEEEEEEELEDPKEQIMEACEKDCAALKHHLDECNERVENGSSENCIEEFFHYMHCADECAAPKIFAATN
;
A
#
# COMPACT_ATOMS: atom_id res chain seq x y z
N MET A 1 3.68 36.80 21.40
CA MET A 1 3.75 35.35 21.69
C MET A 1 2.68 34.71 20.84
N GLY A 2 3.04 34.46 19.58
CA GLY A 2 2.10 34.28 18.47
C GLY A 2 1.75 32.82 18.24
N LEU A 3 0.64 32.59 17.53
CA LEU A 3 0.14 31.27 17.14
C LEU A 3 1.21 30.42 16.41
N THR A 4 2.22 31.04 15.82
CA THR A 4 3.38 30.39 15.19
C THR A 4 4.17 29.49 16.14
N GLU A 5 4.27 29.84 17.42
CA GLU A 5 4.94 29.01 18.44
C GLU A 5 4.16 27.72 18.74
N ILE A 6 2.82 27.81 18.74
CA ILE A 6 1.94 26.67 19.03
C ILE A 6 1.97 25.67 17.88
N PHE A 7 1.95 26.14 16.64
CA PHE A 7 2.04 25.27 15.47
C PHE A 7 3.40 24.54 15.38
N SER A 8 4.50 25.22 15.71
CA SER A 8 5.85 24.62 15.72
C SER A 8 6.02 23.52 16.80
N SER A 9 5.36 23.67 17.95
CA SER A 9 5.40 22.66 19.02
C SER A 9 4.54 21.42 18.73
N ILE A 10 3.48 21.54 17.92
CA ILE A 10 2.57 20.42 17.61
C ILE A 10 3.09 19.60 16.42
N PHE A 11 3.75 20.26 15.47
CA PHE A 11 4.37 19.61 14.31
C PHE A 11 5.87 19.94 14.31
N PRO A 12 6.73 19.06 14.87
CA PRO A 12 8.17 19.23 14.76
C PRO A 12 8.51 19.16 13.27
N THR A 13 8.82 20.31 12.68
CA THR A 13 9.29 20.37 11.31
C THR A 13 10.67 19.73 11.27
N ALA A 14 10.77 18.48 10.82
CA ALA A 14 12.03 17.91 10.38
C ALA A 14 12.59 18.83 9.28
N TYR A 15 13.77 19.37 9.53
CA TYR A 15 14.45 20.36 8.70
C TYR A 15 14.80 19.71 7.35
N ALA A 16 14.01 19.95 6.31
CA ALA A 16 14.49 19.80 4.94
C ALA A 16 15.31 21.07 4.67
N GLU A 17 16.64 20.95 4.73
CA GLU A 17 17.59 22.04 4.56
C GLU A 17 17.36 22.75 3.22
N GLU A 18 17.03 24.05 3.27
CA GLU A 18 17.12 24.96 2.12
C GLU A 18 18.61 25.26 1.81
N GLU A 19 19.04 24.79 0.63
CA GLU A 19 20.11 25.25 -0.28
C GLU A 19 21.25 26.16 0.25
N GLN A 20 22.49 25.64 0.32
CA GLN A 20 23.78 26.33 0.06
C GLN A 20 24.86 25.28 -0.38
N PRO A 21 25.92 25.67 -1.13
CA PRO A 21 26.19 25.45 -2.57
C PRO A 21 26.88 24.11 -2.98
N VAL A 22 26.78 23.82 -4.29
CA VAL A 22 26.91 22.51 -4.99
C VAL A 22 28.35 22.03 -5.33
N GLU A 23 29.43 22.70 -4.91
CA GLU A 23 30.77 22.38 -5.47
C GLU A 23 31.53 21.20 -4.84
N VAL A 24 31.08 20.61 -3.73
CA VAL A 24 31.82 19.52 -3.04
C VAL A 24 31.41 18.12 -3.54
N VAL A 25 30.35 18.02 -4.35
CA VAL A 25 29.74 16.73 -4.69
C VAL A 25 30.45 16.03 -5.85
N GLU A 26 31.04 16.74 -6.81
CA GLU A 26 31.64 16.10 -8.00
C GLU A 26 32.89 15.27 -7.67
N GLU A 27 33.75 15.74 -6.77
CA GLU A 27 35.04 15.07 -6.49
C GLU A 27 34.86 13.75 -5.72
N VAL A 28 33.78 13.63 -4.91
CA VAL A 28 33.48 12.42 -4.14
C VAL A 28 32.83 11.33 -5.01
N VAL A 29 32.24 11.70 -6.14
CA VAL A 29 31.56 10.75 -7.03
C VAL A 29 32.55 9.93 -7.87
N GLU A 30 33.71 10.48 -8.26
CA GLU A 30 34.69 9.72 -9.04
C GLU A 30 35.38 8.61 -8.22
N GLU A 31 35.70 8.84 -6.95
CA GLU A 31 36.45 7.88 -6.14
C GLU A 31 35.60 6.65 -5.73
N VAL A 32 34.27 6.80 -5.63
CA VAL A 32 33.37 5.72 -5.22
C VAL A 32 33.05 4.73 -6.35
N VAL A 33 33.31 5.10 -7.61
CA VAL A 33 32.94 4.28 -8.78
C VAL A 33 33.92 3.12 -9.03
N GLU A 34 35.17 3.19 -8.59
CA GLU A 34 36.15 2.11 -8.85
C GLU A 34 36.05 0.88 -7.91
N GLU A 35 35.42 0.98 -6.73
CA GLU A 35 35.38 -0.14 -5.77
C GLU A 35 34.17 -1.09 -5.88
N VAL A 36 33.19 -0.80 -6.75
CA VAL A 36 31.98 -1.63 -6.89
C VAL A 36 32.12 -2.59 -8.08
N ALA A 37 33.15 -3.44 -8.05
CA ALA A 37 33.44 -4.45 -9.07
C ALA A 37 33.54 -5.88 -8.51
N GLU A 38 32.79 -6.19 -7.45
CA GLU A 38 32.42 -7.56 -7.11
C GLU A 38 30.90 -7.68 -7.21
N GLU A 39 30.41 -8.26 -8.31
CA GLU A 39 29.08 -8.85 -8.39
C GLU A 39 29.06 -10.10 -7.49
N PRO A 40 28.29 -10.14 -6.39
CA PRO A 40 27.84 -11.41 -5.86
C PRO A 40 26.74 -11.94 -6.79
N GLU A 41 26.84 -13.23 -7.11
CA GLU A 41 25.82 -14.00 -7.84
C GLU A 41 24.44 -13.74 -7.22
N GLU A 42 23.53 -13.14 -8.00
CA GLU A 42 22.12 -13.03 -7.66
C GLU A 42 21.53 -14.45 -7.62
N GLU A 43 21.50 -15.04 -6.42
CA GLU A 43 20.63 -16.17 -6.14
C GLU A 43 19.20 -15.73 -6.46
N GLU A 44 18.56 -16.36 -7.44
CA GLU A 44 17.14 -16.17 -7.75
C GLU A 44 16.31 -16.46 -6.48
N GLU A 45 15.96 -15.42 -5.72
CA GLU A 45 15.00 -15.51 -4.63
C GLU A 45 13.64 -15.91 -5.24
N GLU A 46 13.25 -17.19 -5.09
CA GLU A 46 11.87 -17.61 -5.39
C GLU A 46 10.92 -16.75 -4.56
N GLU A 47 10.17 -15.86 -5.24
CA GLU A 47 9.20 -14.96 -4.60
C GLU A 47 8.11 -15.81 -3.94
N LEU A 48 8.15 -15.88 -2.60
CA LEU A 48 7.17 -16.63 -1.81
C LEU A 48 5.77 -16.02 -2.02
N GLU A 49 4.91 -16.71 -2.76
CA GLU A 49 3.52 -16.27 -3.01
C GLU A 49 2.72 -16.15 -1.69
N ASP A 50 2.01 -15.03 -1.48
CA ASP A 50 1.13 -14.84 -0.31
C ASP A 50 -0.11 -15.76 -0.43
N PRO A 51 -0.30 -16.74 0.48
CA PRO A 51 -1.47 -17.62 0.45
C PRO A 51 -2.80 -16.86 0.57
N LYS A 52 -2.78 -15.65 1.13
CA LYS A 52 -3.96 -14.79 1.28
C LYS A 52 -4.64 -14.53 -0.06
N GLU A 53 -3.90 -14.23 -1.13
CA GLU A 53 -4.51 -13.83 -2.40
C GLU A 53 -5.37 -14.96 -2.99
N GLN A 54 -4.81 -16.17 -3.04
CA GLN A 54 -5.50 -17.36 -3.53
C GLN A 54 -6.72 -17.71 -2.66
N ILE A 55 -6.60 -17.57 -1.33
CA ILE A 55 -7.69 -17.85 -0.39
C ILE A 55 -8.81 -16.82 -0.54
N MET A 56 -8.48 -15.53 -0.66
CA MET A 56 -9.45 -14.46 -0.86
C MET A 56 -10.21 -14.68 -2.16
N GLU A 57 -9.53 -14.90 -3.29
CA GLU A 57 -10.18 -15.11 -4.59
C GLU A 57 -11.12 -16.33 -4.59
N ALA A 58 -10.76 -17.39 -3.85
CA ALA A 58 -11.62 -18.55 -3.67
C ALA A 58 -12.88 -18.22 -2.84
N CYS A 59 -12.74 -17.43 -1.78
CA CYS A 59 -13.86 -17.04 -0.90
C CYS A 59 -14.79 -16.00 -1.53
N GLU A 60 -14.28 -15.10 -2.37
CA GLU A 60 -15.08 -14.10 -3.08
C GLU A 60 -16.10 -14.72 -4.04
N LYS A 61 -15.78 -15.90 -4.60
CA LYS A 61 -16.67 -16.65 -5.50
C LYS A 61 -17.98 -17.07 -4.82
N ASP A 62 -17.95 -17.31 -3.52
CA ASP A 62 -19.15 -17.65 -2.73
C ASP A 62 -20.03 -16.42 -2.43
N CYS A 63 -19.48 -15.20 -2.60
CA CYS A 63 -20.12 -13.92 -2.29
C CYS A 63 -20.63 -13.17 -3.54
N ALA A 64 -20.82 -13.87 -4.67
CA ALA A 64 -21.14 -13.28 -5.97
C ALA A 64 -22.40 -12.38 -5.98
N ALA A 65 -23.42 -12.71 -5.18
CA ALA A 65 -24.63 -11.88 -5.07
C ALA A 65 -24.35 -10.51 -4.43
N LEU A 66 -23.52 -10.47 -3.40
CA LEU A 66 -23.12 -9.22 -2.73
C LEU A 66 -22.18 -8.42 -3.63
N LYS A 67 -21.29 -9.10 -4.35
CA LYS A 67 -20.48 -8.48 -5.39
C LYS A 67 -21.34 -7.82 -6.47
N HIS A 68 -22.39 -8.48 -6.94
CA HIS A 68 -23.31 -7.90 -7.91
C HIS A 68 -23.95 -6.60 -7.41
N HIS A 69 -24.39 -6.54 -6.15
CA HIS A 69 -24.93 -5.30 -5.58
C HIS A 69 -23.90 -4.18 -5.47
N LEU A 70 -22.65 -4.51 -5.11
CA LEU A 70 -21.56 -3.55 -5.13
C LEU A 70 -21.29 -3.03 -6.55
N ASP A 71 -21.24 -3.91 -7.54
CA ASP A 71 -21.01 -3.55 -8.94
C ASP A 71 -22.17 -2.70 -9.49
N GLU A 72 -23.43 -3.01 -9.15
CA GLU A 72 -24.60 -2.17 -9.47
C GLU A 72 -24.51 -0.78 -8.83
N CYS A 73 -24.04 -0.67 -7.58
CA CYS A 73 -23.83 0.63 -6.95
C CYS A 73 -22.74 1.44 -7.65
N ASN A 74 -21.62 0.80 -7.97
CA ASN A 74 -20.52 1.44 -8.70
C ASN A 74 -21.00 1.97 -10.06
N GLU A 75 -21.80 1.20 -10.79
CA GLU A 75 -22.39 1.66 -12.06
C GLU A 75 -23.26 2.91 -11.87
N ARG A 76 -24.07 3.00 -10.79
CA ARG A 76 -24.85 4.23 -10.52
C ARG A 76 -23.94 5.43 -10.24
N VAL A 77 -22.88 5.24 -9.46
CA VAL A 77 -21.89 6.30 -9.15
C VAL A 77 -21.17 6.76 -10.41
N GLU A 78 -20.73 5.83 -11.26
CA GLU A 78 -20.11 6.14 -12.57
C GLU A 78 -21.07 6.90 -13.49
N ASN A 79 -22.38 6.61 -13.40
CA ASN A 79 -23.43 7.32 -14.13
C ASN A 79 -23.87 8.65 -13.48
N GLY A 80 -23.14 9.15 -12.48
CA GLY A 80 -23.32 10.47 -11.89
C GLY A 80 -24.21 10.52 -10.65
N SER A 81 -24.52 9.37 -10.04
CA SER A 81 -25.09 9.33 -8.69
C SER A 81 -24.12 9.94 -7.67
N SER A 82 -24.64 10.69 -6.70
CA SER A 82 -23.86 11.27 -5.60
C SER A 82 -23.77 10.38 -4.36
N GLU A 83 -24.23 9.13 -4.47
CA GLU A 83 -24.14 8.14 -3.39
C GLU A 83 -22.71 7.62 -3.21
N ASN A 84 -22.50 6.81 -2.17
CA ASN A 84 -21.28 6.03 -2.00
C ASN A 84 -21.66 4.56 -1.77
N CYS A 85 -20.78 3.65 -2.18
CA CYS A 85 -21.03 2.20 -2.15
C CYS A 85 -20.40 1.50 -0.93
N ILE A 86 -20.22 2.24 0.16
CA ILE A 86 -19.52 1.73 1.35
C ILE A 86 -20.33 0.63 2.04
N GLU A 87 -21.66 0.73 2.04
CA GLU A 87 -22.53 -0.29 2.62
C GLU A 87 -22.42 -1.61 1.85
N GLU A 88 -22.56 -1.57 0.52
CA GLU A 88 -22.42 -2.74 -0.34
C GLU A 88 -21.01 -3.34 -0.27
N PHE A 89 -19.99 -2.48 -0.18
CA PHE A 89 -18.62 -2.91 0.03
C PHE A 89 -18.45 -3.67 1.35
N PHE A 90 -18.98 -3.14 2.45
CA PHE A 90 -18.91 -3.84 3.74
C PHE A 90 -19.67 -5.15 3.75
N HIS A 91 -20.82 -5.24 3.07
CA HIS A 91 -21.51 -6.52 2.93
C HIS A 91 -20.70 -7.54 2.16
N TYR A 92 -20.11 -7.14 1.02
CA TYR A 92 -19.25 -8.01 0.22
C TYR A 92 -18.02 -8.49 1.00
N MET A 93 -17.28 -7.55 1.61
CA MET A 93 -16.07 -7.87 2.38
C MET A 93 -16.38 -8.72 3.60
N HIS A 94 -17.46 -8.44 4.33
CA HIS A 94 -17.85 -9.24 5.48
C HIS A 94 -18.07 -10.71 5.10
N CYS A 95 -18.74 -10.98 3.98
CA CYS A 95 -18.93 -12.33 3.47
C CYS A 95 -17.59 -13.02 3.12
N ALA A 96 -16.71 -12.32 2.40
CA ALA A 96 -15.41 -12.88 2.01
C ALA A 96 -14.51 -13.13 3.23
N ASP A 97 -14.48 -12.22 4.18
CA ASP A 97 -13.64 -12.30 5.38
C ASP A 97 -14.08 -13.40 6.33
N GLU A 98 -15.39 -13.63 6.49
CA GLU A 98 -15.92 -14.76 7.28
C GLU A 98 -15.40 -16.11 6.75
N CYS A 99 -15.25 -16.22 5.43
CA CYS A 99 -14.68 -17.40 4.77
C CYS A 99 -13.15 -17.45 4.85
N ALA A 100 -12.48 -16.31 4.60
CA ALA A 100 -11.03 -16.26 4.39
C ALA A 100 -10.24 -16.27 5.70
N ALA A 101 -10.70 -15.56 6.73
CA ALA A 101 -9.97 -15.40 7.99
C ALA A 101 -9.47 -16.72 8.59
N PRO A 102 -10.30 -17.76 8.82
CA PRO A 102 -9.81 -19.02 9.41
C PRO A 102 -8.82 -19.76 8.50
N LYS A 103 -8.92 -19.61 7.17
CA LYS A 103 -8.03 -20.26 6.21
C LYS A 103 -6.67 -19.58 6.15
N ILE A 104 -6.66 -18.24 6.16
CA ILE A 104 -5.44 -17.44 6.18
C ILE A 104 -4.63 -17.76 7.45
N PHE A 105 -5.26 -17.70 8.64
CA PHE A 105 -4.55 -17.99 9.89
C PHE A 105 -4.06 -19.44 9.99
N ALA A 106 -4.71 -20.39 9.30
CA ALA A 106 -4.22 -21.76 9.20
C ALA A 106 -3.03 -21.91 8.24
N ALA A 107 -2.89 -21.03 7.25
CA ALA A 107 -1.81 -21.02 6.28
C ALA A 107 -0.56 -20.25 6.77
N THR A 108 -0.70 -19.38 7.76
CA THR A 108 0.38 -18.54 8.31
C THR A 108 1.01 -19.09 9.61
N ASN A 109 1.02 -20.41 9.81
CA ASN A 109 1.48 -21.04 11.06
C ASN A 109 2.91 -21.61 10.98
#